data_AF-A0A9D7VAB6-F1
#
_entry.id   AF-A0A9D7VAB6-F1
#
_cell.length_a   1.000
_cell.length_b   1.000
_cell.length_c   1.000
_cell.angle_alpha   90.00
_cell.angle_beta   90.00
_cell.angle_gamma   90.00
#
_symmetry.space_group_name_H-M   'P 1'
#
loop_
_entity.id
_entity.type
_entity.pdbx_description
1 polymer ?
#
loop_
_entity_poly.entity_id
_entity_poly.type
_entity_poly.pdbx_seq_one_letter_code
_entity_poly.pdbx_strand_id
1 'polypeptide(L)' 'MGTVIEMRFLRLHPRRQPPQKSWSVVADCSSSFEAEVIAGLLRTAEIPVFIQQDGAARAMGITIGIGAIRVLVPTPL' A
#
# COMPACT_ATOMS: atom_id res chain seq x y z
N MET A 1 -41.06 26.84 36.88
CA MET A 1 -40.05 25.86 37.35
C MET A 1 -39.62 25.02 36.14
N GLY A 2 -38.70 25.53 35.34
CA GLY A 2 -38.19 24.82 34.15
C GLY A 2 -36.69 24.60 34.31
N THR A 3 -36.29 23.34 34.43
CA THR A 3 -34.89 22.93 34.62
C THR A 3 -34.16 22.99 33.28
N VAL A 4 -33.13 23.83 33.19
CA VAL A 4 -32.21 23.88 32.06
C VAL A 4 -31.15 22.79 32.25
N ILE A 5 -31.07 21.84 31.32
CA ILE A 5 -30.07 20.77 31.34
C ILE A 5 -28.79 21.31 30.66
N GLU A 6 -27.73 21.47 31.44
CA GLU A 6 -26.41 21.92 30.98
C GLU A 6 -25.74 20.78 30.19
N MET A 7 -25.67 20.95 28.87
CA MET A 7 -25.09 19.97 27.94
C MET A 7 -23.59 20.25 27.82
N ARG A 8 -22.77 19.55 28.61
CA ARG A 8 -21.31 19.63 28.52
C ARG A 8 -20.83 19.04 27.19
N PHE A 9 -20.35 19.91 26.32
CA PHE A 9 -19.62 19.54 25.11
C PHE A 9 -18.29 18.87 25.47
N LEU A 10 -18.22 17.56 25.34
CA LEU A 10 -16.95 16.83 25.36
C LEU A 10 -16.13 17.26 24.13
N ARG A 11 -15.02 17.96 24.39
CA ARG A 11 -14.07 18.41 23.37
C ARG A 11 -13.39 17.17 22.76
N LEU A 12 -13.89 16.74 21.60
CA LEU A 12 -13.27 15.68 20.81
C LEU A 12 -11.85 16.11 20.47
N HIS A 13 -10.87 15.38 21.01
CA HIS A 13 -9.49 15.53 20.56
C HIS A 13 -9.41 14.94 19.15
N PRO A 14 -8.88 15.66 18.15
CA PRO A 14 -8.68 15.08 16.83
C PRO A 14 -7.79 13.86 17.01
N ARG A 15 -8.29 12.67 16.66
CA ARG A 15 -7.46 11.47 16.65
C ARG A 15 -6.33 11.77 15.67
N ARG A 16 -5.08 11.85 16.16
CA ARG A 16 -3.89 11.77 15.30
C ARG A 16 -4.03 10.45 14.53
N GLN A 17 -4.43 10.52 13.25
CA GLN A 17 -4.32 9.36 12.39
C GLN A 17 -2.83 9.05 12.29
N PRO A 18 -2.40 7.81 12.58
CA PRO A 18 -1.03 7.43 12.34
C PRO A 18 -0.73 7.68 10.85
N PRO A 19 0.48 8.12 10.51
CA PRO A 19 0.82 8.35 9.11
C PRO A 19 0.54 7.06 8.33
N GLN A 20 -0.40 7.13 7.38
CA GLN A 20 -0.70 5.99 6.53
C GLN A 20 0.53 5.74 5.67
N LYS A 21 1.17 4.58 5.84
CA LYS A 21 2.31 4.17 5.01
C LYS A 21 1.82 4.02 3.58
N SER A 22 2.06 5.02 2.75
CA SER A 22 1.69 5.04 1.34
C SER A 22 2.72 4.24 0.53
N TRP A 23 2.25 3.57 -0.50
CA TRP A 23 3.07 2.79 -1.42
C TRP A 23 2.94 3.37 -2.82
N SER A 24 4.07 3.60 -3.48
CA SER A 24 4.12 4.09 -4.86
C SER A 24 4.50 2.95 -5.79
N VAL A 25 3.87 2.89 -6.96
CA VAL A 25 4.28 2.00 -8.06
C VAL A 25 5.54 2.58 -8.70
N VAL A 26 6.57 1.74 -8.84
CA VAL A 26 7.83 2.09 -9.52
C VAL A 26 7.88 1.49 -10.92
N ALA A 27 7.30 0.30 -11.09
CA ALA A 27 7.23 -0.37 -12.38
C ALA A 27 5.99 -1.27 -12.46
N ASP A 28 5.36 -1.29 -13.63
CA ASP A 28 4.47 -2.35 -14.07
C ASP A 28 5.30 -3.35 -14.89
N CYS A 29 5.16 -4.64 -14.57
CA CYS A 29 5.94 -5.73 -15.17
C CYS A 29 5.03 -6.70 -15.91
N SER A 30 5.57 -7.24 -17.00
CA SER A 30 4.89 -8.22 -17.86
C SER A 30 5.06 -9.68 -17.40
N SER A 31 6.06 -9.91 -16.54
CA SER A 31 6.41 -11.23 -15.99
C SER A 31 6.89 -11.13 -14.55
N SER A 32 6.78 -12.24 -13.82
CA SER A 32 7.29 -12.34 -12.45
C SER A 32 8.81 -12.24 -12.38
N PHE A 33 9.52 -12.72 -13.41
CA PHE A 33 10.98 -12.64 -13.49
C PHE A 33 11.45 -11.19 -13.56
N GLU A 34 10.86 -10.38 -14.44
CA GLU A 34 11.14 -8.95 -14.57
C GLU A 34 10.93 -8.21 -13.23
N ALA A 35 9.81 -8.49 -12.55
CA ALA A 35 9.52 -7.90 -11.26
C ALA A 35 10.54 -8.29 -10.18
N GLU A 36 11.01 -9.54 -10.15
CA GLU A 36 12.05 -9.98 -9.21
C GLU A 36 13.42 -9.38 -9.51
N VAL A 37 13.78 -9.17 -10.77
CA VAL A 37 15.02 -8.48 -11.13
C VAL A 37 15.01 -7.06 -10.56
N ILE A 38 13.94 -6.31 -10.80
CA ILE A 38 13.78 -4.94 -10.28
C ILE A 38 13.76 -4.94 -8.75
N ALA A 39 13.02 -5.85 -8.14
CA ALA A 39 12.96 -5.97 -6.69
C ALA A 39 14.32 -6.33 -6.08
N GLY A 40 15.10 -7.20 -6.72
CA GLY A 40 16.45 -7.54 -6.31
C GLY A 40 17.35 -6.32 -6.27
N LEU A 41 17.34 -5.50 -7.32
CA LEU A 41 18.10 -4.24 -7.39
C LEU A 41 17.70 -3.27 -6.26
N LEU A 42 16.40 -3.11 -6.01
CA LEU A 42 15.89 -2.25 -4.94
C LEU A 42 16.31 -2.76 -3.55
N ARG A 43 16.24 -4.07 -3.31
CA ARG A 43 16.69 -4.68 -2.05
C ARG A 43 18.19 -4.48 -1.83
N THR A 44 19.01 -4.58 -2.88
CA THR A 44 20.46 -4.31 -2.79
C THR A 44 20.75 -2.84 -2.41
N ALA A 45 19.90 -1.91 -2.81
CA ALA A 45 19.97 -0.50 -2.41
C ALA A 45 19.33 -0.22 -1.04
N GLU A 46 18.98 -1.26 -0.27
CA GLU A 46 18.30 -1.16 1.03
C GLU A 46 16.92 -0.48 0.96
N ILE A 47 16.30 -0.45 -0.23
CA ILE A 47 14.96 0.10 -0.43
C ILE A 47 13.93 -1.01 -0.16
N PRO A 48 12.99 -0.81 0.78
CA PRO A 48 11.91 -1.77 0.98
C PRO A 48 11.07 -1.88 -0.29
N VAL A 49 10.81 -3.11 -0.72
CA VAL A 49 10.07 -3.38 -1.95
C VAL A 49 8.96 -4.41 -1.71
N PHE A 50 7.82 -4.21 -2.37
CA PHE A 50 6.71 -5.13 -2.38
C PHE A 50 6.30 -5.43 -3.82
N ILE A 51 6.11 -6.70 -4.17
CA ILE A 51 5.60 -7.11 -5.47
C ILE A 51 4.12 -7.45 -5.32
N GLN A 52 3.27 -6.69 -5.99
CA GLN A 52 1.83 -6.96 -6.09
C GLN A 52 1.56 -7.69 -7.40
N GLN A 53 0.89 -8.84 -7.33
CA GLN A 53 0.44 -9.59 -8.50
C GLN A 53 -1.07 -9.82 -8.38
N ASP A 54 -1.82 -9.57 -9.45
CA ASP A 54 -3.26 -9.84 -9.49
C ASP A 54 -3.58 -11.30 -9.14
N GLY A 55 -4.45 -11.49 -8.14
CA GLY A 55 -4.74 -12.79 -7.55
C GLY A 55 -5.39 -13.79 -8.51
N ALA A 56 -6.19 -13.30 -9.49
CA ALA A 56 -6.82 -14.16 -10.49
C ALA A 56 -5.80 -14.79 -11.44
N ALA A 57 -4.79 -14.02 -11.87
CA ALA A 57 -3.71 -14.52 -12.71
C ALA A 57 -2.82 -15.51 -11.95
N ARG A 58 -2.49 -15.19 -10.69
CA ARG A 58 -1.70 -16.07 -9.82
C ARG A 58 -2.41 -17.39 -9.53
N ALA A 59 -3.72 -17.37 -9.28
CA ALA A 59 -4.51 -18.57 -8.99
C ALA A 59 -4.61 -19.52 -10.20
N MET A 60 -4.57 -18.99 -11.42
CA MET A 60 -4.58 -19.78 -12.66
C MET A 60 -3.18 -20.23 -13.11
N GLY A 61 -2.13 -19.92 -12.35
CA GLY A 61 -0.75 -20.25 -12.72
C GLY A 61 -0.24 -19.49 -13.94
N ILE A 62 -0.88 -18.38 -14.30
CA ILE A 62 -0.49 -17.57 -15.45
C ILE A 62 0.65 -16.65 -15.02
N THR A 63 1.81 -16.85 -15.62
CA THR A 63 3.05 -16.14 -15.27
C THR A 63 3.40 -15.01 -16.25
N ILE A 64 2.67 -14.90 -17.36
CA ILE A 64 2.96 -13.99 -18.47
C ILE A 64 1.66 -13.41 -19.04
N GLY A 65 1.59 -12.09 -19.23
CA GLY A 65 0.58 -11.43 -20.08
C GLY A 65 -0.84 -11.29 -19.52
N ILE A 66 -1.17 -11.90 -18.37
CA ILE A 66 -2.48 -11.77 -17.73
C ILE A 66 -2.26 -11.39 -16.26
N GLY A 67 -2.88 -10.29 -15.82
CA GLY A 67 -2.76 -9.73 -14.47
C GLY A 67 -1.66 -8.67 -14.36
N ALA A 68 -1.93 -7.58 -13.65
CA ALA A 68 -0.93 -6.55 -13.40
C ALA A 68 0.06 -7.06 -12.34
N ILE A 69 1.35 -7.10 -12.69
CA ILE A 69 2.45 -7.26 -11.73
C ILE A 69 3.04 -5.88 -11.50
N ARG A 70 3.08 -5.42 -10.26
CA ARG A 70 3.58 -4.10 -9.89
C ARG A 70 4.65 -4.20 -8.84
N VAL A 71 5.72 -3.46 -9.02
CA VAL A 71 6.77 -3.27 -8.02
C VAL A 71 6.47 -1.97 -7.27
N LEU A 72 6.32 -2.08 -5.96
CA LEU A 72 5.98 -0.95 -5.08
C LEU A 72 7.08 -0.66 -4.08
N VAL A 73 7.26 0.63 -3.76
CA VAL A 73 8.16 1.11 -2.70
C VAL A 73 7.39 2.03 -1.74
N PRO A 74 7.81 2.15 -0.48
CA PRO A 74 7.23 3.11 0.45
C PRO A 74 7.43 4.53 -0.07
N THR A 75 6.37 5.32 -0.08
CA THR A 75 6.48 6.75 -0.33
C THR A 75 6.98 7.42 0.96
N PRO A 76 8.04 8.24 0.90
CA PRO A 76 8.37 9.10 2.02
C PRO A 76 7.18 10.04 2.29
N LEU A 77 6.74 10.09 3.55
CA LEU A 77 5.62 10.92 4.02
C LEU A 77 5.94 12.41 3.98
#